data_AF-A0A2E9Y9M0-F1
#
_entry.id   AF-A0A2E9Y9M0-F1
#
_cell.length_a   1.000
_cell.length_b   1.000
_cell.length_c   1.000
_cell.angle_alpha   90.00
_cell.angle_beta   90.00
_cell.angle_gamma   90.00
#
_symmetry.space_group_name_H-M   'P 1'
#
loop_
_entity.id
_entity.type
_entity.pdbx_description
1 polymer ?
#
loop_
_entity_poly.entity_id
_entity_poly.type
_entity_poly.pdbx_seq_one_letter_code
_entity_poly.pdbx_strand_id
1 'polypeptide(L)' 'MDMAEVITRLNEAASVLRRLLEGNRYERPFLTSWPDYRPDPNTAYGYEDVEVKPPIPSPAAIQRMEEVLDWLQLVPV' A
#
# COMPACT_ATOMS: atom_id res chain seq x y z
N MET A 1 -20.53 18.37 4.67
CA MET A 1 -19.08 18.18 4.53
C MET A 1 -18.58 19.21 3.56
N ASP A 2 -17.51 19.93 3.88
CA ASP A 2 -16.92 20.91 2.95
C ASP A 2 -16.10 20.19 1.86
N MET A 3 -15.95 20.79 0.68
CA MET A 3 -15.23 20.19 -0.44
C MET A 3 -13.75 19.92 -0.11
N ALA A 4 -13.11 20.80 0.67
CA ALA A 4 -11.73 20.60 1.09
C ALA A 4 -11.59 19.37 2.02
N GLU A 5 -12.59 19.15 2.87
CA GLU A 5 -12.64 18.00 3.77
C GLU A 5 -12.82 16.69 2.99
N VAL A 6 -13.69 16.69 1.97
CA VAL A 6 -13.90 15.53 1.09
C VAL A 6 -12.62 15.16 0.37
N ILE A 7 -11.94 16.14 -0.25
CA ILE A 7 -10.67 15.93 -0.94
C ILE A 7 -9.61 15.39 0.02
N THR A 8 -9.56 15.91 1.25
CA THR A 8 -8.60 15.45 2.26
C THR A 8 -8.83 13.98 2.61
N ARG A 9 -10.08 13.57 2.83
CA ARG A 9 -10.41 12.17 3.16
C ARG A 9 -10.19 11.22 1.99
N LEU A 10 -10.45 11.66 0.75
CA LEU A 10 -10.11 10.89 -0.45
C LEU A 10 -8.60 10.67 -0.59
N ASN A 11 -7.79 11.72 -0.35
CA ASN A 11 -6.34 11.60 -0.39
C ASN A 11 -5.80 10.69 0.73
N GLU A 12 -6.38 10.76 1.93
CA GLU A 12 -6.04 9.83 3.01
C GLU A 12 -6.34 8.38 2.61
N ALA A 13 -7.56 8.11 2.12
CA ALA A 13 -7.97 6.78 1.69
C ALA A 13 -7.07 6.22 0.58
N ALA A 14 -6.73 7.03 -0.43
CA ALA A 14 -5.83 6.64 -1.51
C ALA A 14 -4.41 6.30 -1.00
N SER A 15 -3.90 7.07 -0.04
CA SER A 15 -2.61 6.82 0.60
C SER A 15 -2.61 5.51 1.39
N VAL A 16 -3.67 5.23 2.14
CA VAL A 16 -3.84 3.97 2.89
C VAL A 16 -3.90 2.78 1.93
N LEU A 17 -4.69 2.86 0.86
CA LEU A 17 -4.85 1.80 -0.13
C LEU A 17 -3.52 1.48 -0.83
N ARG A 18 -2.76 2.51 -1.23
CA ARG A 18 -1.43 2.33 -1.82
C ARG A 18 -0.47 1.58 -0.90
N ARG A 19 -0.45 1.94 0.39
CA ARG A 19 0.40 1.27 1.40
C ARG A 19 0.01 -0.18 1.65
N LEU A 20 -1.29 -0.50 1.59
CA LEU A 20 -1.77 -1.88 1.71
C LEU A 20 -1.30 -2.75 0.52
N LEU A 21 -1.41 -2.22 -0.70
CA LEU A 21 -0.97 -2.94 -1.91
C LEU A 21 0.55 -3.12 -1.97
N GLU A 22 1.33 -2.11 -1.59
CA GLU A 22 2.80 -2.20 -1.51
C GLU A 22 3.28 -3.17 -0.39
N GLY A 23 2.45 -3.36 0.64
CA GLY A 23 2.67 -4.30 1.74
C GLY A 23 2.28 -5.74 1.42
N ASN A 24 1.33 -5.96 0.50
CA ASN A 24 0.83 -7.29 0.14
C ASN A 24 1.77 -8.02 -0.83
N ARG A 25 2.89 -8.49 -0.29
CA ARG A 25 3.86 -9.36 -0.98
C ARG A 25 3.45 -10.82 -0.96
N TYR A 26 2.34 -11.15 -0.30
CA TYR A 26 1.82 -12.51 -0.18
C TYR A 26 1.08 -12.97 -1.44
N GLU A 27 0.88 -12.09 -2.42
CA GLU A 27 0.33 -12.44 -3.74
C GLU A 27 1.34 -13.07 -4.71
N ARG A 28 2.60 -13.23 -4.31
CA ARG A 28 3.43 -14.24 -4.97
C ARG A 28 3.11 -15.57 -4.29
N PRO A 29 2.23 -16.43 -4.85
CA PRO A 29 2.22 -17.81 -4.41
C PRO A 29 3.67 -18.26 -4.55
N PHE A 30 4.26 -18.71 -3.45
CA PHE A 30 5.54 -19.38 -3.48
C PHE A 30 5.37 -20.63 -4.36
N LEU A 31 5.49 -20.47 -5.68
CA LEU A 31 5.51 -21.57 -6.64
C LEU A 31 6.78 -22.43 -6.44
N THR A 32 7.72 -21.93 -5.63
CA THR A 32 8.92 -22.62 -5.16
C THR A 32 9.13 -22.32 -3.67
N SER A 33 9.50 -23.34 -2.89
CA SER A 33 9.99 -23.21 -1.51
C SER A 33 11.35 -22.52 -1.42
N TRP A 34 11.98 -22.27 -2.57
CA TRP A 34 13.26 -21.59 -2.70
C TRP A 34 13.04 -20.10 -3.01
N PRO A 35 13.80 -19.17 -2.39
CA PRO A 35 13.74 -17.76 -2.73
C PRO A 35 14.18 -17.55 -4.19
N ASP A 36 13.60 -16.55 -4.86
CA ASP A 36 14.10 -16.01 -6.15
C ASP A 36 15.46 -15.34 -5.94
N TYR A 37 16.48 -16.14 -5.65
CA TYR A 37 17.83 -15.68 -5.38
C TYR A 37 18.53 -15.37 -6.70
N ARG A 38 18.56 -14.10 -7.09
CA ARG A 38 19.46 -13.58 -8.12
C ARG A 38 20.64 -12.92 -7.41
N PRO A 39 21.86 -13.46 -7.50
CA PRO A 39 23.02 -12.81 -6.91
C PRO A 39 23.36 -11.56 -7.73
N ASP A 40 23.01 -10.38 -7.19
CA ASP A 40 23.61 -9.12 -7.63
C ASP A 40 24.97 -8.97 -6.91
N PRO A 41 26.10 -8.84 -7.63
CA PRO A 41 27.42 -8.65 -7.03
C PRO A 41 27.49 -7.45 -6.06
N ASN A 42 26.65 -6.43 -6.26
CA ASN A 42 26.60 -5.23 -5.44
C ASN A 42 25.93 -5.48 -4.07
N THR A 43 25.05 -6.47 -3.97
CA THR A 43 24.39 -6.87 -2.70
C THR A 43 25.41 -7.39 -1.68
N ALA A 44 26.47 -8.08 -2.12
CA ALA A 44 27.50 -8.62 -1.21
C ALA A 44 28.26 -7.54 -0.42
N TYR A 45 28.27 -6.31 -0.93
CA TYR A 45 28.96 -5.16 -0.34
C TYR A 45 27.99 -4.07 0.13
N GLY A 46 26.67 -4.33 0.10
CA GLY A 46 25.65 -3.40 0.57
C GLY A 46 25.48 -2.15 -0.30
N TYR A 47 25.80 -2.22 -1.59
CA TYR A 47 25.60 -1.13 -2.56
C TYR A 47 24.15 -1.07 -3.10
N GLU A 48 23.21 -1.67 -2.39
CA GLU A 48 21.80 -1.66 -2.77
C GLU A 48 21.15 -0.33 -2.38
N ASP A 49 20.31 0.20 -3.27
CA ASP A 49 19.50 1.37 -2.98
C ASP A 49 18.54 1.04 -1.82
N VAL A 50 18.51 1.91 -0.81
CA VAL A 50 17.61 1.73 0.34
C VAL A 50 16.19 2.08 -0.09
N GLU A 51 15.38 1.07 -0.39
CA GLU A 51 13.94 1.24 -0.51
C GLU A 51 13.32 1.50 0.87
N VAL A 52 13.00 2.77 1.16
CA VAL A 52 12.22 3.13 2.35
C VAL A 52 10.78 2.71 2.13
N LYS A 53 10.36 1.62 2.77
CA LYS A 53 8.97 1.16 2.72
C LYS A 53 8.11 2.02 3.64
N PRO A 54 6.95 2.51 3.17
CA PRO A 54 6.03 3.18 4.05
C PRO A 54 5.50 2.18 5.09
N PRO A 55 5.24 2.62 6.34
CA PRO A 55 4.75 1.75 7.39
C PRO A 55 3.38 1.16 7.04
N ILE A 56 3.01 0.05 7.67
CA ILE A 56 1.65 -0.50 7.56
C ILE A 56 0.66 0.53 8.14
N PRO A 57 -0.47 0.84 7.47
CA PRO A 57 -1.47 1.75 8.01
C PRO A 57 -2.11 1.20 9.30
N SER A 58 -2.54 2.10 10.19
CA SER A 58 -3.20 1.70 11.44
C SER A 58 -4.62 1.20 11.16
N PRO A 59 -5.20 0.36 12.05
CA PRO A 59 -6.58 -0.11 11.90
C PRO A 59 -7.60 1.03 11.77
N ALA A 60 -7.40 2.13 12.51
CA ALA A 60 -8.27 3.30 12.40
C ALA A 60 -8.17 3.99 11.03
N ALA A 61 -6.99 4.03 10.41
CA ALA A 61 -6.82 4.58 9.07
C ALA A 61 -7.49 3.69 8.01
N ILE A 62 -7.46 2.37 8.20
CA ILE A 62 -8.18 1.40 7.36
C ILE A 62 -9.69 1.61 7.47
N GLN A 63 -10.23 1.72 8.68
CA GLN A 63 -11.66 1.97 8.90
C GLN A 63 -12.12 3.26 8.19
N ARG A 64 -11.34 4.35 8.31
CA ARG A 64 -11.66 5.62 7.63
C ARG A 64 -11.58 5.51 6.11
N MET A 65 -10.67 4.70 5.57
CA MET A 65 -10.60 4.40 4.14
C MET A 65 -11.84 3.65 3.68
N GLU A 66 -12.27 2.61 4.40
CA GLU A 66 -13.49 1.84 4.09
C GLU A 66 -14.73 2.73 4.03
N GLU A 67 -14.90 3.63 4.99
CA GLU A 67 -15.99 4.62 4.98
C GLU A 67 -16.00 5.49 3.72
N VAL A 68 -14.81 5.87 3.21
CA VAL A 68 -14.69 6.67 1.99
C VAL A 68 -15.02 5.83 0.75
N LEU A 69 -14.68 4.55 0.74
CA LEU A 69 -15.04 3.63 -0.34
C LEU A 69 -16.56 3.44 -0.42
N ASP A 70 -17.26 3.42 0.72
CA ASP A 70 -18.73 3.38 0.73
C ASP A 70 -19.36 4.62 0.07
N TRP A 71 -18.73 5.79 0.17
CA TRP A 71 -19.21 6.99 -0.52
C TRP A 71 -19.14 6.85 -2.03
N LEU A 72 -18.11 6.19 -2.55
CA LEU A 72 -17.94 5.98 -4.00
C LEU A 72 -19.06 5.10 -4.57
N GLN A 73 -19.65 4.21 -3.77
CA GLN A 73 -20.78 3.38 -4.20
C GLN A 73 -22.06 4.20 -4.48
N LEU A 74 -22.13 5.43 -3.96
CA LEU A 74 -23.26 6.33 -4.18
C LEU A 74 -23.13 7.14 -5.48
N VAL A 75 -21.96 7.10 -6.13
CA VAL A 75 -21.74 7.79 -7.41
C VAL A 75 -22.35 6.95 -8.54
N PRO A 76 -23.32 7.48 -9.30
CA PRO A 76 -23.85 6.77 -10.45
C PRO A 76 -22.76 6.60 -11.53
N VAL A 77 -22.69 5.39 -12.09
CA VAL A 77 -21.79 5.01 -13.19
C VAL A 77 -22.44 5.33 -14.54
#